data_AF-A0A535KG97-F1
#
_entry.id   AF-A0A535KG97-F1
#
_cell.length_a   1.000
_cell.length_b   1.000
_cell.length_c   1.000
_cell.angle_alpha   90.00
_cell.angle_beta   90.00
_cell.angle_gamma   90.00
#
_symmetry.space_group_name_H-M   'P 1'
#
loop_
_entity.id
_entity.type
_entity.pdbx_description
1 polymer ?
#
loop_
_entity_poly.entity_id
_entity_poly.type
_entity_poly.pdbx_seq_one_letter_code
_entity_poly.pdbx_strand_id
1 'polypeptide(L)'
;MATMEAAPERERTTDRLSRIANWRRWWLAGTALDWGFAVLGAGIVGALAVTLYLAVAGLRAWRRDGRLSSVIPDRYGLSVAGCAIFLAGILINGWWSDAFGPDYGVPAIFRLPNLLEIAGAGLIVVGPLRASAGRGELMAGPTAVFSAVLLLATVIFFTQFDHPYIDQYAVRGAVLLPPLGSPFDLAYHREEILGALGLMMQTAAVAGVVLWILRQSRLPAGSLTVMLTATAFLAATQLGHYSMVLVGIIAGVLAEVALALTRPRADRVLSVHLFAVVLGVILSGVYLLFIGLDPGTWWPPDMTYGTVFACAIVGGLISYGLFPGADAVRAASVLWPALSQESTSEAPDVTVERVEHALKVLHSTRDLADNPLIGMRCIAASTPGELRKTIEAAIEHLRESQFQQDAQAGQILDLYYVRRIGGHYAVTTRVGLSRAAYFNRRSYGVRRVVDRLRELEESATPA
;
A
#
# COMPACT_ATOMS: atom_id res chain seq x y z
N MET A 1 -70.67 -8.26 -11.15
CA MET A 1 -70.46 -6.84 -10.78
C MET A 1 -69.66 -6.86 -9.49
N ALA A 2 -68.48 -6.23 -9.50
CA ALA A 2 -67.46 -6.34 -8.47
C ALA A 2 -67.85 -5.66 -7.13
N THR A 3 -67.24 -6.12 -6.04
CA THR A 3 -66.85 -5.23 -4.92
C THR A 3 -65.50 -5.67 -4.37
N MET A 4 -64.53 -4.75 -4.50
CA MET A 4 -63.29 -4.68 -3.73
C MET A 4 -63.61 -4.52 -2.24
N GLU A 5 -62.87 -5.20 -1.38
CA GLU A 5 -62.61 -4.73 -0.02
C GLU A 5 -61.10 -4.74 0.21
N ALA A 6 -60.57 -3.56 0.51
CA ALA A 6 -59.21 -3.34 0.94
C ALA A 6 -59.13 -3.59 2.46
N ALA A 7 -58.11 -4.33 2.90
CA ALA A 7 -57.75 -4.54 4.30
C ALA A 7 -56.21 -4.48 4.46
N PRO A 8 -55.69 -4.11 5.65
CA PRO A 8 -54.84 -2.91 5.75
C PRO A 8 -53.35 -3.15 6.03
N GLU A 9 -52.61 -2.08 5.77
CA GLU A 9 -51.16 -1.80 5.84
C GLU A 9 -50.44 -2.04 7.19
N ARG A 10 -50.98 -2.87 8.09
CA ARG A 10 -50.40 -3.15 9.43
C ARG A 10 -49.29 -4.22 9.45
N GLU A 11 -49.12 -4.97 8.37
CA GLU A 11 -48.24 -6.15 8.34
C GLU A 11 -46.77 -5.82 8.01
N ARG A 12 -46.47 -4.65 7.43
CA ARG A 12 -45.10 -4.27 7.02
C ARG A 12 -44.21 -3.74 8.15
N THR A 13 -44.78 -3.16 9.20
CA THR A 13 -43.99 -2.54 10.29
C THR A 13 -43.54 -3.55 11.35
N THR A 14 -44.36 -4.56 11.63
CA THR A 14 -44.04 -5.67 12.54
C THR A 14 -42.94 -6.57 11.98
N ASP A 15 -42.91 -6.78 10.66
CA ASP A 15 -41.91 -7.61 9.98
C ASP A 15 -40.51 -6.94 9.93
N ARG A 16 -40.44 -5.61 9.88
CA ARG A 16 -39.15 -4.89 9.97
C ARG A 16 -38.55 -4.92 11.37
N LEU A 17 -39.38 -4.72 12.40
CA LEU A 17 -38.93 -4.72 13.80
C LEU A 17 -38.56 -6.14 14.27
N SER A 18 -39.28 -7.17 13.80
CA SER A 18 -38.93 -8.57 14.05
C SER A 18 -37.63 -8.97 13.34
N ARG A 19 -37.39 -8.50 12.11
CA ARG A 19 -36.11 -8.73 11.41
C ARG A 19 -34.94 -8.03 12.08
N ILE A 20 -35.10 -6.81 12.58
CA ILE A 20 -34.04 -6.11 13.33
C ILE A 20 -33.80 -6.79 14.68
N ALA A 21 -34.85 -7.23 15.37
CA ALA A 21 -34.72 -7.96 16.63
C ALA A 21 -34.10 -9.36 16.45
N ASN A 22 -34.39 -10.04 15.33
CA ASN A 22 -33.79 -11.32 14.97
C ASN A 22 -32.34 -11.15 14.48
N TRP A 23 -32.04 -10.06 13.75
CA TRP A 23 -30.68 -9.69 13.36
C TRP A 23 -29.81 -9.35 14.58
N ARG A 24 -30.38 -8.66 15.57
CA ARG A 24 -29.72 -8.34 16.84
C ARG A 24 -29.54 -9.57 17.73
N ARG A 25 -30.50 -10.51 17.74
CA ARG A 25 -30.35 -11.81 18.41
C ARG A 25 -29.33 -12.72 17.73
N TRP A 26 -29.24 -12.70 16.40
CA TRP A 26 -28.21 -13.42 15.64
C TRP A 26 -26.80 -12.86 15.91
N TRP A 27 -26.66 -11.52 15.97
CA TRP A 27 -25.42 -10.85 16.38
C TRP A 27 -24.99 -11.12 17.82
N LEU A 28 -25.94 -11.34 18.73
CA LEU A 28 -25.66 -11.59 20.16
C LEU A 28 -25.50 -13.08 20.49
N ALA A 29 -25.88 -13.98 19.59
CA ALA A 29 -25.87 -15.43 19.80
C ALA A 29 -24.92 -16.21 18.87
N GLY A 30 -24.19 -15.53 17.97
CA GLY A 30 -23.32 -16.15 16.99
C GLY A 30 -22.17 -16.95 17.63
N THR A 31 -22.04 -18.20 17.23
CA THR A 31 -20.94 -19.10 17.63
C THR A 31 -19.65 -18.74 16.88
N ALA A 32 -18.47 -19.16 17.35
CA ALA A 32 -17.18 -18.88 16.68
C ALA A 32 -17.17 -19.33 15.19
N LEU A 33 -17.96 -20.35 14.85
CA LEU A 33 -18.19 -20.83 13.48
C LEU A 33 -18.98 -19.82 12.63
N ASP A 34 -19.99 -19.16 13.19
CA ASP A 34 -20.78 -18.11 12.51
C ASP A 34 -19.94 -16.86 12.20
N TRP A 35 -18.96 -16.57 13.05
CA TRP A 35 -18.03 -15.45 12.84
C TRP A 35 -16.91 -15.77 11.84
N GLY A 36 -16.44 -17.02 11.78
CA GLY A 36 -15.56 -17.48 10.69
C GLY A 36 -16.21 -17.31 9.31
N PHE A 37 -17.51 -17.58 9.19
CA PHE A 37 -18.30 -17.24 7.99
C PHE A 37 -18.45 -15.74 7.77
N ALA A 38 -18.43 -14.91 8.82
CA ALA A 38 -18.47 -13.46 8.69
C ALA A 38 -17.14 -12.87 8.18
N VAL A 39 -15.99 -13.46 8.52
CA VAL A 39 -14.66 -13.05 8.01
C VAL A 39 -14.44 -13.51 6.57
N LEU A 40 -14.75 -14.77 6.25
CA LEU A 40 -14.84 -15.25 4.86
C LEU A 40 -15.86 -14.42 4.07
N GLY A 41 -17.01 -14.12 4.68
CA GLY A 41 -18.03 -13.24 4.14
C GLY A 41 -17.53 -11.83 3.90
N ALA A 42 -16.74 -11.24 4.78
CA ALA A 42 -16.17 -9.90 4.61
C ALA A 42 -15.10 -9.86 3.49
N GLY A 43 -14.28 -10.90 3.39
CA GLY A 43 -13.31 -11.07 2.29
C GLY A 43 -14.00 -11.25 0.94
N ILE A 44 -15.02 -12.11 0.88
CA ILE A 44 -15.85 -12.35 -0.31
C ILE A 44 -16.65 -11.09 -0.66
N VAL A 45 -17.26 -10.41 0.31
CA VAL A 45 -18.00 -9.15 0.08
C VAL A 45 -17.05 -8.05 -0.36
N GLY A 46 -15.84 -7.97 0.18
CA GLY A 46 -14.80 -7.05 -0.27
C GLY A 46 -14.35 -7.34 -1.71
N ALA A 47 -14.08 -8.61 -2.03
CA ALA A 47 -13.72 -9.05 -3.38
C ALA A 47 -14.88 -8.84 -4.37
N LEU A 48 -16.12 -9.12 -3.97
CA LEU A 48 -17.32 -8.88 -4.76
C LEU A 48 -17.58 -7.39 -4.94
N ALA A 49 -17.37 -6.56 -3.92
CA ALA A 49 -17.55 -5.10 -4.01
C ALA A 49 -16.49 -4.49 -4.94
N VAL A 50 -15.23 -4.93 -4.86
CA VAL A 50 -14.17 -4.48 -5.76
C VAL A 50 -14.39 -5.01 -7.18
N THR A 51 -14.78 -6.28 -7.33
CA THR A 51 -15.11 -6.88 -8.64
C THR A 51 -16.31 -6.18 -9.27
N LEU A 52 -17.37 -5.91 -8.50
CA LEU A 52 -18.56 -5.19 -8.94
C LEU A 52 -18.21 -3.75 -9.30
N TYR A 53 -17.38 -3.08 -8.50
CA TYR A 53 -16.90 -1.74 -8.82
C TYR A 53 -16.09 -1.72 -10.12
N LEU A 54 -15.15 -2.65 -10.30
CA LEU A 54 -14.35 -2.78 -11.53
C LEU A 54 -15.23 -3.13 -12.73
N ALA A 55 -16.21 -4.02 -12.56
CA ALA A 55 -17.17 -4.37 -13.60
C ALA A 55 -18.05 -3.18 -14.00
N VAL A 56 -18.56 -2.40 -13.03
CA VAL A 56 -19.39 -1.21 -13.29
C VAL A 56 -18.55 -0.09 -13.89
N ALA A 57 -17.34 0.15 -13.38
CA ALA A 57 -16.42 1.16 -13.91
C ALA A 57 -15.97 0.82 -15.32
N GLY A 58 -15.59 -0.43 -15.58
CA GLY A 58 -15.22 -0.94 -16.89
C GLY A 58 -16.38 -0.91 -17.87
N LEU A 59 -17.60 -1.27 -17.45
CA LEU A 59 -18.80 -1.19 -18.28
C LEU A 59 -19.16 0.24 -18.64
N ARG A 60 -19.02 1.20 -17.71
CA ARG A 60 -19.24 2.63 -17.97
C ARG A 60 -18.19 3.20 -18.92
N ALA A 61 -16.91 2.84 -18.74
CA ALA A 61 -15.82 3.27 -19.60
C ALA A 61 -15.96 2.69 -21.02
N TRP A 62 -16.28 1.41 -21.14
CA TRP A 62 -16.55 0.76 -22.42
C TRP A 62 -17.75 1.36 -23.16
N ARG A 63 -18.85 1.64 -22.45
CA ARG A 63 -20.01 2.32 -23.03
C ARG A 63 -19.71 3.75 -23.51
N ARG A 64 -18.68 4.39 -22.95
CA ARG A 64 -18.28 5.75 -23.33
C ARG A 64 -17.29 5.75 -24.50
N ASP A 65 -16.28 4.88 -24.45
CA ASP A 65 -15.10 4.97 -25.30
C ASP A 65 -15.01 3.83 -26.35
N GLY A 66 -15.86 2.79 -26.24
CA GLY A 66 -15.99 1.70 -27.21
C GLY A 66 -14.77 0.77 -27.35
N ARG A 67 -13.72 0.96 -26.54
CA ARG A 67 -12.44 0.26 -26.67
C ARG A 67 -12.22 -0.73 -25.54
N LEU A 68 -11.77 -1.95 -25.84
CA LEU A 68 -11.41 -2.97 -24.84
C LEU A 68 -10.30 -2.50 -23.88
N SER A 69 -9.39 -1.63 -24.35
CA SER A 69 -8.35 -1.03 -23.51
C SER A 69 -8.88 -0.07 -22.44
N SER A 70 -10.10 0.46 -22.59
CA SER A 70 -10.74 1.32 -21.58
C SER A 70 -11.49 0.53 -20.48
N VAL A 71 -11.62 -0.80 -20.62
CA VAL A 71 -12.36 -1.65 -19.67
C VAL A 71 -11.61 -1.78 -18.35
N ILE A 72 -10.27 -1.79 -18.39
CA ILE A 72 -9.43 -1.89 -17.21
C ILE A 72 -9.01 -0.47 -16.82
N PRO A 73 -9.42 0.04 -15.63
CA PRO A 73 -8.96 1.34 -15.17
C PRO A 73 -7.43 1.36 -15.04
N ASP A 74 -6.81 2.47 -15.45
CA ASP A 74 -5.36 2.63 -15.36
C ASP A 74 -4.86 2.27 -13.94
N ARG A 75 -3.79 1.46 -13.89
CA ARG A 75 -3.12 0.96 -12.67
C ARG A 75 -3.87 -0.12 -11.86
N TYR A 76 -5.03 -0.61 -12.32
CA TYR A 76 -5.72 -1.77 -11.74
C TYR A 76 -5.34 -3.12 -12.37
N GLY A 77 -4.39 -3.15 -13.32
CA GLY A 77 -3.99 -4.39 -14.01
C GLY A 77 -3.57 -5.52 -13.07
N LEU A 78 -2.90 -5.21 -11.96
CA LEU A 78 -2.51 -6.21 -10.96
C LEU A 78 -3.69 -6.74 -10.14
N SER A 79 -4.74 -5.94 -9.92
CA SER A 79 -5.96 -6.42 -9.28
C SER A 79 -6.77 -7.33 -10.20
N VAL A 80 -6.76 -7.07 -11.51
CA VAL A 80 -7.37 -7.99 -12.51
C VAL A 80 -6.61 -9.33 -12.54
N ALA A 81 -5.28 -9.30 -12.54
CA ALA A 81 -4.47 -10.50 -12.40
C ALA A 81 -4.78 -11.23 -11.08
N GLY A 82 -4.95 -10.47 -9.98
CA GLY A 82 -5.41 -11.00 -8.69
C GLY A 82 -6.74 -11.73 -8.77
N CYS A 83 -7.75 -11.14 -9.44
CA CYS A 83 -9.05 -11.81 -9.66
C CYS A 83 -8.90 -13.13 -10.44
N ALA A 84 -8.05 -13.17 -11.46
CA ALA A 84 -7.82 -14.38 -12.24
C ALA A 84 -7.14 -15.49 -11.40
N ILE A 85 -6.12 -15.12 -10.62
CA ILE A 85 -5.43 -16.05 -9.71
C ILE A 85 -6.38 -16.55 -8.61
N PHE A 86 -7.18 -15.67 -8.04
CA PHE A 86 -8.17 -16.01 -7.02
C PHE A 86 -9.22 -17.00 -7.56
N LEU A 87 -9.75 -16.73 -8.76
CA LEU A 87 -10.71 -17.62 -9.42
C LEU A 87 -10.08 -18.98 -9.74
N ALA A 88 -8.82 -19.01 -10.20
CA ALA A 88 -8.09 -20.26 -10.40
C ALA A 88 -7.96 -21.04 -9.09
N GLY A 89 -7.64 -20.37 -7.98
CA GLY A 89 -7.63 -20.95 -6.64
C GLY A 89 -8.95 -21.64 -6.28
N ILE A 90 -10.09 -20.94 -6.43
CA ILE A 90 -11.42 -21.51 -6.17
C ILE A 90 -11.70 -22.76 -7.00
N LEU A 91 -11.42 -22.70 -8.31
CA LEU A 91 -11.69 -23.82 -9.22
C LEU A 91 -10.81 -25.03 -8.89
N ILE A 92 -9.52 -24.79 -8.60
CA ILE A 92 -8.60 -25.85 -8.21
C ILE A 92 -9.00 -26.42 -6.85
N ASN A 93 -9.48 -25.60 -5.90
CA ASN A 93 -9.83 -26.05 -4.55
C ASN A 93 -10.94 -27.13 -4.53
N GLY A 94 -11.92 -27.01 -5.43
CA GLY A 94 -12.97 -28.04 -5.61
C GLY A 94 -12.36 -29.39 -5.98
N TRP A 95 -11.58 -29.42 -7.06
CA TRP A 95 -10.87 -30.64 -7.48
C TRP A 95 -9.88 -31.15 -6.43
N TRP A 96 -9.14 -30.26 -5.78
CA TRP A 96 -8.10 -30.60 -4.80
C TRP A 96 -8.69 -31.30 -3.58
N SER A 97 -9.87 -30.86 -3.15
CA SER A 97 -10.58 -31.45 -2.01
C SER A 97 -11.13 -32.84 -2.32
N ASP A 98 -11.53 -33.09 -3.58
CA ASP A 98 -11.92 -34.43 -4.03
C ASP A 98 -10.70 -35.37 -4.16
N ALA A 99 -9.57 -34.85 -4.65
CA ALA A 99 -8.37 -35.66 -4.91
C ALA A 99 -7.56 -36.01 -3.65
N PHE A 100 -7.41 -35.07 -2.72
CA PHE A 100 -6.54 -35.22 -1.54
C PHE A 100 -7.30 -35.25 -0.22
N GLY A 101 -8.62 -35.03 -0.25
CA GLY A 101 -9.47 -34.94 0.94
C GLY A 101 -9.49 -33.53 1.57
N PRO A 102 -10.38 -33.31 2.56
CA PRO A 102 -10.45 -32.07 3.32
C PRO A 102 -9.37 -32.03 4.41
N ASP A 103 -8.67 -30.90 4.54
CA ASP A 103 -7.75 -30.62 5.65
C ASP A 103 -8.33 -29.54 6.58
N TYR A 104 -7.91 -29.60 7.85
CA TYR A 104 -8.29 -28.64 8.89
C TYR A 104 -7.05 -28.06 9.59
N GLY A 105 -7.18 -26.86 10.15
CA GLY A 105 -6.09 -26.21 10.89
C GLY A 105 -4.96 -25.68 10.00
N VAL A 106 -3.72 -25.74 10.47
CA VAL A 106 -2.55 -25.16 9.78
C VAL A 106 -2.33 -25.74 8.37
N PRO A 107 -2.40 -27.07 8.14
CA PRO A 107 -2.23 -27.63 6.79
C PRO A 107 -3.21 -27.06 5.77
N ALA A 108 -4.43 -26.69 6.19
CA ALA A 108 -5.41 -26.08 5.32
C ALA A 108 -4.90 -24.76 4.72
N ILE A 109 -4.18 -23.93 5.48
CA ILE A 109 -3.64 -22.64 5.00
C ILE A 109 -2.61 -22.87 3.88
N PHE A 110 -1.81 -23.93 3.98
CA PHE A 110 -0.71 -24.22 3.06
C PHE A 110 -1.13 -25.03 1.81
N ARG A 111 -2.40 -25.38 1.66
CA ARG A 111 -2.89 -26.03 0.43
C ARG A 111 -2.68 -25.08 -0.75
N LEU A 112 -2.17 -25.60 -1.86
CA LEU A 112 -1.90 -24.80 -3.06
C LEU A 112 -3.09 -23.92 -3.51
N PRO A 113 -4.35 -24.42 -3.52
CA PRO A 113 -5.50 -23.58 -3.88
C PRO A 113 -5.67 -22.39 -2.93
N ASN A 114 -5.51 -22.60 -1.63
CA ASN A 114 -5.64 -21.55 -0.62
C ASN A 114 -4.50 -20.52 -0.71
N LEU A 115 -3.29 -20.95 -1.06
CA LEU A 115 -2.17 -20.03 -1.34
C LEU A 115 -2.43 -19.16 -2.58
N LEU A 116 -3.04 -19.73 -3.64
CA LEU A 116 -3.47 -18.97 -4.81
C LEU A 116 -4.57 -17.97 -4.44
N GLU A 117 -5.55 -18.37 -3.64
CA GLU A 117 -6.59 -17.48 -3.14
C GLU A 117 -6.02 -16.34 -2.28
N ILE A 118 -5.10 -16.62 -1.35
CA ILE A 118 -4.47 -15.59 -0.51
C ILE A 118 -3.63 -14.61 -1.36
N ALA A 119 -2.85 -15.13 -2.31
CA ALA A 119 -2.06 -14.31 -3.22
C ALA A 119 -2.94 -13.43 -4.13
N GLY A 120 -4.00 -14.02 -4.70
CA GLY A 120 -4.99 -13.31 -5.51
C GLY A 120 -5.70 -12.22 -4.71
N ALA A 121 -6.16 -12.54 -3.50
CA ALA A 121 -6.78 -11.58 -2.59
C ALA A 121 -5.85 -10.41 -2.26
N GLY A 122 -4.57 -10.69 -1.96
CA GLY A 122 -3.55 -9.66 -1.74
C GLY A 122 -3.44 -8.67 -2.90
N LEU A 123 -3.40 -9.17 -4.14
CA LEU A 123 -3.33 -8.33 -5.35
C LEU A 123 -4.60 -7.52 -5.59
N ILE A 124 -5.77 -8.07 -5.24
CA ILE A 124 -7.06 -7.37 -5.32
C ILE A 124 -7.10 -6.22 -4.32
N VAL A 125 -6.82 -6.50 -3.03
CA VAL A 125 -6.99 -5.52 -1.96
C VAL A 125 -5.96 -4.40 -2.03
N VAL A 126 -4.79 -4.63 -2.63
CA VAL A 126 -3.75 -3.61 -2.86
C VAL A 126 -4.11 -2.61 -3.97
N GLY A 127 -5.06 -2.95 -4.85
CA GLY A 127 -5.44 -2.15 -6.02
C GLY A 127 -5.76 -0.68 -5.72
N PRO A 128 -6.76 -0.38 -4.86
CA PRO A 128 -7.15 0.99 -4.56
C PRO A 128 -6.04 1.83 -3.94
N LEU A 129 -5.22 1.24 -3.06
CA LEU A 129 -4.06 1.90 -2.45
C LEU A 129 -3.02 2.28 -3.52
N ARG A 130 -2.67 1.36 -4.43
CA ARG A 130 -1.74 1.66 -5.53
C ARG A 130 -2.29 2.64 -6.55
N ALA A 131 -3.60 2.60 -6.80
CA ALA A 131 -4.26 3.56 -7.65
C ALA A 131 -4.21 4.98 -7.05
N SER A 132 -4.39 5.11 -5.72
CA SER A 132 -4.25 6.39 -5.00
C SER A 132 -2.82 6.94 -5.08
N ALA A 133 -1.82 6.11 -4.75
CA ALA A 133 -0.41 6.47 -4.90
C ALA A 133 -0.08 6.87 -6.34
N GLY A 134 -0.65 6.17 -7.31
CA GLY A 134 -0.42 6.43 -8.72
C GLY A 134 -1.03 7.72 -9.26
N ARG A 135 -2.08 8.24 -8.62
CA ARG A 135 -2.64 9.57 -8.91
C ARG A 135 -1.85 10.71 -8.27
N GLY A 136 -0.80 10.40 -7.49
CA GLY A 136 0.00 11.38 -6.77
C GLY A 136 -0.74 11.99 -5.56
N GLU A 137 -1.72 11.27 -5.01
CA GLU A 137 -2.42 11.70 -3.81
C GLU A 137 -1.46 11.67 -2.61
N LEU A 138 -1.11 12.85 -2.10
CA LEU A 138 -0.20 13.00 -0.97
C LEU A 138 -0.77 12.41 0.33
N MET A 139 -2.08 12.33 0.45
CA MET A 139 -2.80 11.80 1.62
C MET A 139 -3.75 10.71 1.16
N ALA A 140 -3.71 9.57 1.83
CA ALA A 140 -4.56 8.42 1.52
C ALA A 140 -6.04 8.79 1.72
N GLY A 141 -6.84 8.65 0.67
CA GLY A 141 -8.29 8.81 0.77
C GLY A 141 -8.96 7.65 1.52
N PRO A 142 -10.25 7.74 1.85
CA PRO A 142 -10.97 6.70 2.60
C PRO A 142 -10.90 5.30 1.95
N THR A 143 -10.94 5.23 0.63
CA THR A 143 -10.81 3.98 -0.13
C THR A 143 -9.41 3.37 -0.02
N ALA A 144 -8.36 4.20 0.03
CA ALA A 144 -6.99 3.75 0.23
C ALA A 144 -6.77 3.28 1.68
N VAL A 145 -7.38 3.94 2.66
CA VAL A 145 -7.34 3.48 4.07
C VAL A 145 -8.07 2.15 4.22
N PHE A 146 -9.26 1.99 3.62
CA PHE A 146 -9.99 0.72 3.65
C PHE A 146 -9.19 -0.41 2.97
N SER A 147 -8.54 -0.10 1.84
CA SER A 147 -7.62 -1.00 1.14
C SER A 147 -6.40 -1.37 2.01
N ALA A 148 -5.85 -0.44 2.78
CA ALA A 148 -4.79 -0.69 3.75
C ALA A 148 -5.23 -1.60 4.91
N VAL A 149 -6.44 -1.40 5.43
CA VAL A 149 -7.05 -2.28 6.46
C VAL A 149 -7.18 -3.70 5.90
N LEU A 150 -7.73 -3.85 4.68
CA LEU A 150 -7.89 -5.14 4.05
C LEU A 150 -6.55 -5.82 3.75
N LEU A 151 -5.54 -5.06 3.29
CA LEU A 151 -4.20 -5.59 3.10
C LEU A 151 -3.64 -6.12 4.42
N LEU A 152 -3.72 -5.34 5.50
CA LEU A 152 -3.24 -5.78 6.80
C LEU A 152 -4.01 -7.02 7.29
N ALA A 153 -5.33 -7.06 7.07
CA ALA A 153 -6.16 -8.22 7.37
C ALA A 153 -5.74 -9.46 6.58
N THR A 154 -5.42 -9.33 5.29
CA THR A 154 -4.91 -10.45 4.47
C THR A 154 -3.58 -10.97 4.99
N VAL A 155 -2.66 -10.08 5.37
CA VAL A 155 -1.36 -10.47 5.95
C VAL A 155 -1.54 -11.15 7.32
N ILE A 156 -2.40 -10.61 8.18
CA ILE A 156 -2.73 -11.20 9.48
C ILE A 156 -3.42 -12.55 9.31
N PHE A 157 -4.34 -12.69 8.35
CA PHE A 157 -4.99 -13.97 8.06
C PHE A 157 -3.98 -15.03 7.62
N PHE A 158 -3.03 -14.69 6.75
CA PHE A 158 -1.98 -15.63 6.36
C PHE A 158 -1.09 -16.05 7.54
N THR A 159 -0.83 -15.12 8.47
CA THR A 159 0.02 -15.33 9.65
C THR A 159 -0.77 -15.67 10.91
N GLN A 160 -2.05 -16.03 10.78
CA GLN A 160 -2.99 -16.11 11.92
C GLN A 160 -2.64 -17.22 12.92
N PHE A 161 -1.97 -18.28 12.47
CA PHE A 161 -1.57 -19.45 13.27
C PHE A 161 -0.46 -19.15 14.30
N ASP A 162 0.09 -17.93 14.26
CA ASP A 162 1.12 -17.45 15.18
C ASP A 162 0.77 -16.04 15.68
N HIS A 163 -0.52 -15.70 15.70
CA HIS A 163 -0.99 -14.37 16.08
C HIS A 163 -1.30 -14.33 17.59
N PRO A 164 -0.72 -13.42 18.39
CA PRO A 164 -0.82 -13.43 19.85
C PRO A 164 -2.25 -13.14 20.37
N TYR A 165 -3.13 -12.57 19.54
CA TYR A 165 -4.54 -12.39 19.89
C TYR A 165 -5.38 -13.64 19.67
N ILE A 166 -4.88 -14.59 18.88
CA ILE A 166 -5.52 -15.87 18.60
C ILE A 166 -4.88 -16.91 19.53
N ASP A 167 -3.60 -17.20 19.32
CA ASP A 167 -2.83 -18.17 20.10
C ASP A 167 -2.05 -17.45 21.22
N GLN A 168 -2.66 -17.41 22.41
CA GLN A 168 -2.21 -16.64 23.56
C GLN A 168 -1.10 -17.32 24.37
N TYR A 169 0.00 -17.72 23.73
CA TYR A 169 1.09 -18.49 24.35
C TYR A 169 1.69 -17.85 25.62
N ALA A 170 1.70 -16.52 25.70
CA ALA A 170 2.24 -15.78 26.85
C ALA A 170 1.26 -15.67 28.04
N VAL A 171 -0.01 -16.06 27.87
CA VAL A 171 -1.05 -15.92 28.89
C VAL A 171 -0.98 -17.08 29.88
N ARG A 172 -1.06 -16.79 31.18
CA ARG A 172 -1.06 -17.81 32.23
C ARG A 172 -2.33 -18.68 32.11
N GLY A 173 -2.14 -20.00 32.10
CA GLY A 173 -3.24 -20.95 31.99
C GLY A 173 -3.77 -21.16 30.57
N ALA A 174 -3.27 -20.42 29.57
CA ALA A 174 -3.58 -20.68 28.16
C ALA A 174 -2.83 -21.90 27.60
N VAL A 175 -1.74 -22.31 28.27
CA VAL A 175 -0.88 -23.43 27.88
C VAL A 175 -0.75 -24.41 29.04
N LEU A 176 -0.75 -25.71 28.74
CA LEU A 176 -0.50 -26.77 29.71
C LEU A 176 1.01 -26.85 30.01
N LEU A 177 1.41 -26.30 31.15
CA LEU A 177 2.80 -26.35 31.62
C LEU A 177 3.09 -27.72 32.27
N PRO A 178 4.19 -28.39 31.90
CA PRO A 178 4.64 -29.59 32.61
C PRO A 178 4.99 -29.29 34.08
N PRO A 179 4.98 -30.30 34.97
CA PRO A 179 5.47 -30.13 36.34
C PRO A 179 6.95 -29.72 36.37
N LEU A 180 7.28 -28.74 37.22
CA LEU A 180 8.66 -28.26 37.43
C LEU A 180 9.63 -29.43 37.68
N GLY A 181 10.71 -29.50 36.90
CA GLY A 181 11.78 -30.50 37.08
C GLY A 181 11.54 -31.83 36.36
N SER A 182 10.54 -31.91 35.48
CA SER A 182 10.38 -33.03 34.56
C SER A 182 11.59 -33.14 33.61
N PRO A 183 12.12 -34.35 33.30
CA PRO A 183 13.13 -34.51 32.24
C PRO A 183 12.64 -34.03 30.86
N PHE A 184 11.32 -33.96 30.68
CA PHE A 184 10.69 -33.40 29.49
C PHE A 184 10.71 -31.86 29.47
N ASP A 185 10.94 -31.19 30.61
CA ASP A 185 11.00 -29.72 30.77
C ASP A 185 12.18 -29.10 29.98
N LEU A 186 13.32 -29.81 29.89
CA LEU A 186 14.47 -29.40 29.06
C LEU A 186 14.18 -29.37 27.55
N ALA A 187 13.12 -30.05 27.08
CA ALA A 187 12.70 -30.06 25.68
C ALA A 187 11.49 -29.14 25.40
N TYR A 188 10.88 -28.54 26.43
CA TYR A 188 9.53 -27.93 26.37
C TYR A 188 9.51 -26.38 26.39
N HIS A 189 10.58 -25.71 25.93
CA HIS A 189 10.56 -24.25 25.68
C HIS A 189 9.78 -23.88 24.39
N ARG A 190 9.08 -24.83 23.76
CA ARG A 190 8.36 -24.63 22.50
C ARG A 190 7.36 -23.46 22.60
N GLU A 191 6.62 -23.39 23.69
CA GLU A 191 5.53 -22.43 23.86
C GLU A 191 6.08 -21.02 24.11
N GLU A 192 7.23 -20.92 24.79
CA GLU A 192 8.00 -19.68 24.88
C GLU A 192 8.46 -19.22 23.50
N ILE A 193 9.08 -20.13 22.75
CA ILE A 193 9.59 -19.86 21.39
C ILE A 193 8.45 -19.39 20.48
N LEU A 194 7.31 -20.10 20.47
CA LEU A 194 6.15 -19.75 19.64
C LEU A 194 5.56 -18.38 20.04
N GLY A 195 5.35 -18.12 21.33
CA GLY A 195 4.83 -16.82 21.75
C GLY A 195 5.76 -15.65 21.44
N ALA A 196 7.08 -15.84 21.58
CA ALA A 196 8.06 -14.83 21.20
C ALA A 196 8.12 -14.62 19.68
N LEU A 197 8.13 -15.71 18.91
CA LEU A 197 8.08 -15.66 17.43
C LEU A 197 6.82 -14.97 16.93
N GLY A 198 5.66 -15.30 17.49
CA GLY A 198 4.39 -14.67 17.12
C GLY A 198 4.41 -13.15 17.33
N LEU A 199 4.90 -12.68 18.48
CA LEU A 199 5.04 -11.24 18.73
C LEU A 199 6.01 -10.55 17.76
N MET A 200 7.14 -11.19 17.45
CA MET A 200 8.12 -10.67 16.50
C MET A 200 7.59 -10.67 15.06
N MET A 201 6.94 -11.75 14.63
CA MET A 201 6.36 -11.92 13.30
C MET A 201 5.23 -10.91 13.07
N GLN A 202 4.33 -10.74 14.04
CA GLN A 202 3.26 -9.75 13.93
C GLN A 202 3.79 -8.32 13.95
N THR A 203 4.86 -8.05 14.72
CA THR A 203 5.56 -6.76 14.64
C THR A 203 6.12 -6.52 13.25
N ALA A 204 6.77 -7.51 12.64
CA ALA A 204 7.30 -7.41 11.28
C ALA A 204 6.19 -7.19 10.24
N ALA A 205 5.09 -7.94 10.35
CA ALA A 205 3.94 -7.83 9.45
C ALA A 205 3.28 -6.45 9.51
N VAL A 206 2.94 -5.98 10.71
CA VAL A 206 2.30 -4.67 10.92
C VAL A 206 3.25 -3.54 10.52
N ALA A 207 4.50 -3.55 11.00
CA ALA A 207 5.48 -2.52 10.65
C ALA A 207 5.75 -2.51 9.14
N GLY A 208 5.88 -3.68 8.51
CA GLY A 208 6.10 -3.81 7.07
C GLY A 208 4.97 -3.18 6.26
N VAL A 209 3.71 -3.52 6.55
CA VAL A 209 2.55 -2.94 5.86
C VAL A 209 2.44 -1.43 6.09
N VAL A 210 2.57 -0.97 7.34
CA VAL A 210 2.48 0.46 7.67
C VAL A 210 3.59 1.27 6.98
N LEU A 211 4.84 0.82 7.06
CA LEU A 211 5.98 1.50 6.43
C LEU A 211 5.89 1.47 4.91
N TRP A 212 5.42 0.37 4.32
CA TRP A 212 5.18 0.27 2.89
C TRP A 212 4.10 1.25 2.41
N ILE A 213 3.05 1.49 3.20
CA ILE A 213 2.05 2.53 2.93
C ILE A 213 2.67 3.93 3.07
N LEU A 214 3.39 4.18 4.15
CA LEU A 214 4.05 5.48 4.40
C LEU A 214 5.10 5.84 3.33
N ARG A 215 5.64 4.84 2.64
CA ARG A 215 6.53 5.04 1.48
C ARG A 215 5.80 5.62 0.27
N GLN A 216 4.48 5.45 0.18
CA GLN A 216 3.67 5.82 -0.99
C GLN A 216 2.77 7.04 -0.73
N SER A 217 2.16 7.12 0.46
CA SER A 217 1.19 8.15 0.82
C SER A 217 1.26 8.49 2.31
N ARG A 218 0.79 9.68 2.70
CA ARG A 218 0.57 10.01 4.12
C ARG A 218 -0.75 9.41 4.59
N LEU A 219 -0.76 8.90 5.82
CA LEU A 219 -1.97 8.42 6.47
C LEU A 219 -2.73 9.60 7.12
N PRO A 220 -4.06 9.73 6.92
CA PRO A 220 -4.86 10.65 7.71
C PRO A 220 -4.92 10.20 9.17
N ALA A 221 -5.18 11.14 10.08
CA ALA A 221 -5.29 10.84 11.51
C ALA A 221 -6.39 9.81 11.79
N GLY A 222 -6.06 8.82 12.63
CA GLY A 222 -6.95 7.72 13.01
C GLY A 222 -6.86 6.49 12.10
N SER A 223 -6.06 6.53 11.03
CA SER A 223 -5.86 5.37 10.14
C SER A 223 -5.24 4.18 10.85
N LEU A 224 -4.16 4.37 11.64
CA LEU A 224 -3.54 3.24 12.34
C LEU A 224 -4.46 2.68 13.41
N THR A 225 -5.22 3.55 14.09
CA THR A 225 -6.22 3.12 15.05
C THR A 225 -7.30 2.26 14.40
N VAL A 226 -7.83 2.69 13.24
CA VAL A 226 -8.80 1.91 12.47
C VAL A 226 -8.19 0.60 11.98
N MET A 227 -6.97 0.62 11.45
CA MET A 227 -6.27 -0.57 10.97
C MET A 227 -6.10 -1.61 12.08
N LEU A 228 -5.48 -1.24 13.20
CA LEU A 228 -5.19 -2.17 14.29
C LEU A 228 -6.47 -2.62 15.02
N THR A 229 -7.46 -1.75 15.17
CA THR A 229 -8.74 -2.13 15.79
C THR A 229 -9.54 -3.08 14.90
N ALA A 230 -9.63 -2.79 13.61
CA ALA A 230 -10.40 -3.63 12.68
C ALA A 230 -9.76 -5.00 12.54
N THR A 231 -8.43 -5.10 12.43
CA THR A 231 -7.77 -6.40 12.35
C THR A 231 -7.77 -7.14 13.69
N ALA A 232 -7.69 -6.45 14.83
CA ALA A 232 -7.88 -7.08 16.14
C ALA A 232 -9.30 -7.64 16.30
N PHE A 233 -10.32 -6.95 15.79
CA PHE A 233 -11.69 -7.45 15.76
C PHE A 233 -11.82 -8.73 14.92
N LEU A 234 -11.25 -8.74 13.72
CA LEU A 234 -11.23 -9.95 12.86
C LEU A 234 -10.44 -11.10 13.51
N ALA A 235 -9.34 -10.83 14.18
CA ALA A 235 -8.58 -11.84 14.91
C ALA A 235 -9.38 -12.38 16.10
N ALA A 236 -10.04 -11.50 16.86
CA ALA A 236 -10.82 -11.87 18.03
C ALA A 236 -12.00 -12.79 17.69
N THR A 237 -12.59 -12.64 16.50
CA THR A 237 -13.69 -13.51 16.04
C THR A 237 -13.28 -14.98 15.84
N GLN A 238 -11.99 -15.28 15.71
CA GLN A 238 -11.52 -16.63 15.38
C GLN A 238 -11.69 -17.60 16.56
N LEU A 239 -11.28 -17.18 17.77
CA LEU A 239 -11.39 -17.97 19.00
C LEU A 239 -12.26 -17.31 20.09
N GLY A 240 -12.89 -16.17 19.77
CA GLY A 240 -13.78 -15.45 20.69
C GLY A 240 -13.07 -14.57 21.72
N HIS A 241 -11.79 -14.24 21.51
CA HIS A 241 -10.98 -13.41 22.41
C HIS A 241 -11.26 -11.90 22.25
N TYR A 242 -12.51 -11.47 22.46
CA TYR A 242 -12.96 -10.09 22.24
C TYR A 242 -12.26 -9.04 23.12
N SER A 243 -11.66 -9.44 24.24
CA SER A 243 -10.81 -8.56 25.06
C SER A 243 -9.62 -8.00 24.26
N MET A 244 -9.13 -8.73 23.25
CA MET A 244 -8.03 -8.30 22.38
C MET A 244 -8.39 -7.11 21.49
N VAL A 245 -9.68 -6.83 21.28
CA VAL A 245 -10.13 -5.62 20.57
C VAL A 245 -9.71 -4.37 21.34
N LEU A 246 -9.78 -4.41 22.68
CA LEU A 246 -9.31 -3.30 23.52
C LEU A 246 -7.79 -3.09 23.38
N VAL A 247 -7.02 -4.19 23.30
CA VAL A 247 -5.57 -4.16 23.04
C VAL A 247 -5.29 -3.49 21.68
N GLY A 248 -6.03 -3.87 20.64
CA GLY A 248 -5.95 -3.26 19.31
C GLY A 248 -6.27 -1.76 19.29
N ILE A 249 -7.29 -1.33 20.06
CA ILE A 249 -7.64 0.09 20.20
C ILE A 249 -6.50 0.86 20.88
N ILE A 250 -6.00 0.37 22.02
CA ILE A 250 -4.94 1.05 22.78
C ILE A 250 -3.66 1.13 21.94
N ALA A 251 -3.22 0.02 21.35
CA ALA A 251 -2.06 0.00 20.46
C ALA A 251 -2.26 0.92 19.26
N GLY A 252 -3.46 0.93 18.68
CA GLY A 252 -3.87 1.81 17.59
C GLY A 252 -3.79 3.30 17.93
N VAL A 253 -4.26 3.71 19.10
CA VAL A 253 -4.19 5.11 19.55
C VAL A 253 -2.74 5.51 19.84
N LEU A 254 -1.98 4.65 20.54
CA LEU A 254 -0.58 4.91 20.84
C LEU A 254 0.29 4.98 19.57
N ALA A 255 0.04 4.10 18.60
CA ALA A 255 0.70 4.14 17.30
C ALA A 255 0.41 5.46 16.56
N GLU A 256 -0.81 5.99 16.70
CA GLU A 256 -1.20 7.25 16.07
C GLU A 256 -0.59 8.47 16.75
N VAL A 257 -0.46 8.44 18.08
CA VAL A 257 0.32 9.41 18.83
C VAL A 257 1.79 9.34 18.40
N ALA A 258 2.38 8.14 18.30
CA ALA A 258 3.75 7.96 17.84
C ALA A 258 3.94 8.50 16.41
N LEU A 259 2.99 8.26 15.51
CA LEU A 259 3.01 8.78 14.14
C LEU A 259 2.96 10.32 14.13
N ALA A 260 2.11 10.92 14.96
CA ALA A 260 1.95 12.37 15.08
C ALA A 260 3.17 13.07 15.70
N LEU A 261 3.86 12.41 16.63
CA LEU A 261 5.06 12.92 17.31
C LEU A 261 6.32 12.78 16.43
N THR A 262 6.55 11.59 15.88
CA THR A 262 7.75 11.31 15.06
C THR A 262 7.67 11.93 13.68
N ARG A 263 6.45 12.07 13.12
CA ARG A 263 6.17 12.62 11.78
C ARG A 263 7.10 12.01 10.73
N PRO A 264 7.08 10.68 10.54
CA PRO A 264 8.00 9.99 9.65
C PRO A 264 7.79 10.50 8.23
N ARG A 265 8.90 10.84 7.57
CA ARG A 265 8.90 11.26 6.16
C ARG A 265 10.12 10.70 5.46
N ALA A 266 10.01 10.54 4.15
CA ALA A 266 11.10 10.03 3.32
C ALA A 266 12.37 10.92 3.37
N ASP A 267 12.23 12.23 3.64
CA ASP A 267 13.35 13.16 3.86
C ASP A 267 14.01 13.02 5.23
N ARG A 268 13.38 12.32 6.18
CA ARG A 268 13.84 12.14 7.57
C ARG A 268 13.86 10.66 7.93
N VAL A 269 14.80 9.94 7.32
CA VAL A 269 14.95 8.48 7.46
C VAL A 269 15.08 8.06 8.94
N LEU A 270 15.80 8.82 9.77
CA LEU A 270 15.88 8.56 11.22
C LEU A 270 14.52 8.59 11.92
N SER A 271 13.63 9.51 11.54
CA SER A 271 12.26 9.57 12.10
C SER A 271 11.44 8.35 11.71
N VAL A 272 11.67 7.77 10.53
CA VAL A 272 11.03 6.52 10.09
C VAL A 272 11.52 5.34 10.93
N HIS A 273 12.83 5.22 11.13
CA HIS A 273 13.41 4.17 11.96
C HIS A 273 12.94 4.26 13.41
N LEU A 274 12.95 5.47 14.00
CA LEU A 274 12.47 5.69 15.37
C LEU A 274 10.98 5.32 15.50
N PHE A 275 10.15 5.73 14.53
CA PHE A 275 8.74 5.37 14.51
C PHE A 275 8.56 3.84 14.47
N ALA A 276 9.32 3.13 13.65
CA ALA A 276 9.20 1.67 13.51
C ALA A 276 9.64 0.93 14.78
N VAL A 277 10.71 1.38 15.44
CA VAL A 277 11.16 0.86 16.74
C VAL A 277 10.07 1.06 17.80
N VAL A 278 9.53 2.28 17.90
CA VAL A 278 8.45 2.60 18.84
C VAL A 278 7.19 1.79 18.55
N LEU A 279 6.86 1.58 17.28
CA LEU A 279 5.72 0.76 16.89
C LEU A 279 5.88 -0.69 17.37
N GLY A 280 7.08 -1.27 17.25
CA GLY A 280 7.36 -2.62 17.79
C GLY A 280 7.20 -2.72 19.31
N VAL A 281 7.65 -1.69 20.04
CA VAL A 281 7.44 -1.60 21.50
C VAL A 281 5.96 -1.47 21.84
N ILE A 282 5.19 -0.68 21.10
CA ILE A 282 3.75 -0.49 21.34
C ILE A 282 3.00 -1.80 21.14
N LEU A 283 3.22 -2.48 20.01
CA LEU A 283 2.48 -3.70 19.66
C LEU A 283 2.69 -4.81 20.70
N SER A 284 3.95 -5.09 21.04
CA SER A 284 4.30 -6.13 22.01
C SER A 284 4.04 -5.71 23.46
N GLY A 285 4.42 -4.48 23.82
CA GLY A 285 4.32 -3.97 25.18
C GLY A 285 2.88 -3.77 25.64
N VAL A 286 1.98 -3.27 24.77
CA VAL A 286 0.55 -3.12 25.13
C VAL A 286 -0.09 -4.48 25.35
N TYR A 287 0.20 -5.47 24.50
CA TYR A 287 -0.29 -6.83 24.68
C TYR A 287 0.22 -7.46 25.97
N LEU A 288 1.53 -7.45 26.21
CA LEU A 288 2.15 -8.05 27.40
C LEU A 288 1.72 -7.34 28.70
N LEU A 289 1.57 -6.01 28.67
CA LEU A 289 1.02 -5.25 29.79
C LEU A 289 -0.44 -5.64 30.06
N PHE A 290 -1.27 -5.73 29.01
CA PHE A 290 -2.67 -6.08 29.15
C PHE A 290 -2.84 -7.45 29.80
N ILE A 291 -2.17 -8.48 29.28
CA ILE A 291 -2.26 -9.83 29.84
C ILE A 291 -1.58 -9.92 31.21
N GLY A 292 -0.56 -9.09 31.48
CA GLY A 292 0.16 -9.08 32.74
C GLY A 292 -0.68 -8.59 33.92
N LEU A 293 -1.71 -7.77 33.66
CA LEU A 293 -2.64 -7.30 34.68
C LEU A 293 -3.66 -8.38 35.08
N ASP A 294 -4.28 -9.04 34.10
CA ASP A 294 -5.24 -10.13 34.29
C ASP A 294 -5.37 -10.89 32.94
N PRO A 295 -5.18 -12.23 32.88
CA PRO A 295 -5.00 -13.22 33.96
C PRO A 295 -3.56 -13.39 34.47
N GLY A 296 -2.63 -12.56 34.00
CA GLY A 296 -1.20 -12.66 34.28
C GLY A 296 -0.45 -13.43 33.19
N THR A 297 0.88 -13.27 33.17
CA THR A 297 1.78 -14.06 32.34
C THR A 297 2.54 -15.09 33.19
N TRP A 298 2.90 -16.22 32.58
CA TRP A 298 3.80 -17.20 33.17
C TRP A 298 5.26 -16.96 32.77
N TRP A 299 5.51 -16.07 31.82
CA TRP A 299 6.86 -15.76 31.35
C TRP A 299 7.70 -15.10 32.44
N PRO A 300 8.99 -15.46 32.53
CA PRO A 300 9.92 -14.75 33.39
C PRO A 300 10.11 -13.29 32.93
N PRO A 301 10.58 -12.40 33.81
CA PRO A 301 10.85 -11.00 33.46
C PRO A 301 11.79 -10.85 32.27
N ASP A 302 12.87 -11.65 32.21
CA ASP A 302 13.86 -11.60 31.13
C ASP A 302 13.23 -11.86 29.76
N MET A 303 12.28 -12.79 29.70
CA MET A 303 11.54 -13.08 28.48
C MET A 303 10.53 -11.98 28.14
N THR A 304 9.74 -11.52 29.13
CA THR A 304 8.73 -10.48 28.93
C THR A 304 9.34 -9.19 28.40
N TYR A 305 10.37 -8.66 29.07
CA TYR A 305 11.05 -7.43 28.66
C TYR A 305 11.94 -7.66 27.43
N GLY A 306 12.59 -8.83 27.36
CA GLY A 306 13.43 -9.21 26.22
C GLY A 306 12.66 -9.28 24.92
N THR A 307 11.44 -9.83 24.91
CA THR A 307 10.59 -9.89 23.71
C THR A 307 10.13 -8.50 23.27
N VAL A 308 9.78 -7.60 24.19
CA VAL A 308 9.44 -6.21 23.84
C VAL A 308 10.62 -5.53 23.13
N PHE A 309 11.82 -5.71 23.66
CA PHE A 309 13.04 -5.17 23.07
C PHE A 309 13.35 -5.82 21.71
N ALA A 310 13.17 -7.14 21.58
CA ALA A 310 13.32 -7.85 20.32
C ALA A 310 12.34 -7.35 19.24
N CYS A 311 11.07 -7.13 19.59
CA CYS A 311 10.08 -6.53 18.68
C CYS A 311 10.49 -5.10 18.25
N ALA A 312 11.06 -4.32 19.17
CA ALA A 312 11.61 -3.00 18.84
C ALA A 312 12.73 -3.08 17.79
N ILE A 313 13.66 -4.03 17.94
CA ILE A 313 14.72 -4.31 16.96
C ILE A 313 14.12 -4.73 15.62
N VAL A 314 13.17 -5.67 15.62
CA VAL A 314 12.50 -6.16 14.40
C VAL A 314 11.83 -5.02 13.64
N GLY A 315 11.06 -4.16 14.32
CA GLY A 315 10.45 -2.97 13.71
C GLY A 315 11.51 -2.06 13.07
N GLY A 316 12.61 -1.82 13.77
CA GLY A 316 13.77 -1.08 13.24
C GLY A 316 14.37 -1.72 11.98
N LEU A 317 14.65 -3.02 12.00
CA LEU A 317 15.24 -3.76 10.88
C LEU A 317 14.35 -3.72 9.62
N ILE A 318 13.04 -3.91 9.78
CA ILE A 318 12.08 -3.78 8.69
C ILE A 318 12.14 -2.37 8.08
N SER A 319 12.30 -1.34 8.92
CA SER A 319 12.48 0.03 8.43
C SER A 319 13.78 0.24 7.65
N TYR A 320 14.89 -0.40 8.01
CA TYR A 320 16.13 -0.31 7.24
C TYR A 320 16.01 -0.95 5.86
N GLY A 321 15.28 -2.07 5.74
CA GLY A 321 15.02 -2.70 4.44
C GLY A 321 14.14 -1.85 3.52
N LEU A 322 13.10 -1.21 4.07
CA LEU A 322 12.14 -0.41 3.30
C LEU A 322 12.60 1.02 3.02
N PHE A 323 13.45 1.59 3.87
CA PHE A 323 14.01 2.94 3.75
C PHE A 323 15.53 2.91 3.95
N PRO A 324 16.30 2.40 2.96
CA PRO A 324 17.75 2.39 3.05
C PRO A 324 18.28 3.83 3.07
N GLY A 325 19.23 4.10 3.96
CA GLY A 325 19.91 5.40 4.03
C GLY A 325 20.70 5.72 2.76
N ALA A 326 21.00 7.00 2.53
CA ALA A 326 21.74 7.45 1.34
C ALA A 326 23.10 6.74 1.19
N ASP A 327 23.74 6.37 2.29
CA ASP A 327 25.01 5.64 2.29
C ASP A 327 24.84 4.18 1.87
N ALA A 328 23.74 3.54 2.26
CA ALA A 328 23.41 2.18 1.82
C ALA A 328 23.07 2.15 0.33
N VAL A 329 22.36 3.16 -0.18
CA VAL A 329 22.10 3.32 -1.62
C VAL A 329 23.41 3.56 -2.39
N ARG A 330 24.31 4.40 -1.86
CA ARG A 330 25.65 4.59 -2.44
C ARG A 330 26.48 3.30 -2.43
N ALA A 331 26.56 2.60 -1.31
CA ALA A 331 27.28 1.33 -1.22
C ALA A 331 26.69 0.27 -2.17
N ALA A 332 25.36 0.17 -2.25
CA ALA A 332 24.69 -0.71 -3.21
C ALA A 332 25.01 -0.33 -4.66
N SER A 333 25.09 0.96 -4.99
CA SER A 333 25.49 1.41 -6.34
C SER A 333 26.96 1.12 -6.68
N VAL A 334 27.83 0.94 -5.67
CA VAL A 334 29.23 0.55 -5.87
C VAL A 334 29.36 -0.97 -6.01
N LEU A 335 28.66 -1.74 -5.16
CA LEU A 335 28.70 -3.20 -5.16
C LEU A 335 27.92 -3.82 -6.32
N TRP A 336 26.81 -3.18 -6.68
CA TRP A 336 25.98 -3.52 -7.81
C TRP A 336 25.81 -2.26 -8.65
N PRO A 337 26.85 -1.86 -9.42
CA PRO A 337 26.70 -0.82 -10.42
C PRO A 337 25.47 -1.18 -11.23
N ALA A 338 24.55 -0.22 -11.40
CA ALA A 338 23.47 -0.40 -12.35
C ALA A 338 24.16 -0.90 -13.62
N LEU A 339 23.80 -2.10 -14.09
CA LEU A 339 24.27 -2.61 -15.37
C LEU A 339 24.13 -1.42 -16.30
N SER A 340 25.27 -0.91 -16.79
CA SER A 340 25.26 0.14 -17.78
C SER A 340 24.22 -0.33 -18.78
N GLN A 341 23.08 0.38 -18.88
CA GLN A 341 22.18 0.13 -19.99
C GLN A 341 23.13 0.16 -21.16
N GLU A 342 23.34 -0.98 -21.81
CA GLU A 342 24.17 -1.06 -22.99
C GLU A 342 23.58 0.00 -23.89
N SER A 343 24.24 1.15 -23.96
CA SER A 343 23.90 2.18 -24.90
C SER A 343 24.33 1.53 -26.18
N THR A 344 23.40 0.80 -26.79
CA THR A 344 23.43 0.51 -28.20
C THR A 344 23.89 1.79 -28.86
N SER A 345 24.88 1.66 -29.74
CA SER A 345 25.55 2.72 -30.49
C SER A 345 24.60 3.49 -31.44
N GLU A 346 23.30 3.54 -31.13
CA GLU A 346 22.28 4.36 -31.75
C GLU A 346 21.98 5.55 -30.82
N ALA A 347 21.63 6.68 -31.43
CA ALA A 347 21.48 7.98 -30.81
C ALA A 347 20.76 7.97 -29.44
N PRO A 348 21.10 8.90 -28.51
CA PRO A 348 20.48 8.94 -27.20
C PRO A 348 18.95 9.06 -27.29
N ASP A 349 18.23 8.05 -26.78
CA ASP A 349 16.76 8.08 -26.75
C ASP A 349 16.26 9.30 -25.98
N VAL A 350 15.53 10.18 -26.69
CA VAL A 350 14.95 11.39 -26.14
C VAL A 350 13.66 11.01 -25.42
N THR A 351 13.74 10.79 -24.10
CA THR A 351 12.60 10.39 -23.26
C THR A 351 12.11 11.54 -22.37
N VAL A 352 10.84 11.45 -21.92
CA VAL A 352 10.22 12.42 -20.99
C VAL A 352 11.02 12.59 -19.71
N GLU A 353 11.55 11.49 -19.16
CA GLU A 353 12.31 11.49 -17.92
C GLU A 353 13.64 12.24 -18.05
N ARG A 354 14.36 12.02 -19.17
CA ARG A 354 15.64 12.68 -19.46
C ARG A 354 15.46 14.17 -19.70
N VAL A 355 14.42 14.56 -20.45
CA VAL A 355 14.08 15.97 -20.67
C VAL A 355 13.62 16.64 -19.39
N GLU A 356 12.80 15.98 -18.56
CA GLU A 356 12.38 16.56 -17.28
C GLU A 356 13.57 16.72 -16.32
N HIS A 357 14.51 15.78 -16.31
CA HIS A 357 15.76 15.92 -15.55
C HIS A 357 16.56 17.11 -16.05
N ALA A 358 16.79 17.23 -17.37
CA ALA A 358 17.50 18.34 -18.00
C ALA A 358 16.87 19.71 -17.65
N LEU A 359 15.54 19.81 -17.67
CA LEU A 359 14.81 21.03 -17.31
C LEU A 359 15.02 21.42 -15.83
N LYS A 360 15.06 20.45 -14.91
CA LYS A 360 15.29 20.70 -13.48
C LYS A 360 16.71 21.21 -13.23
N VAL A 361 17.68 20.61 -13.90
CA VAL A 361 19.11 20.95 -13.76
C VAL A 361 19.59 21.98 -14.79
N LEU A 362 18.68 22.61 -15.54
CA LEU A 362 18.98 23.50 -16.67
C LEU A 362 20.02 24.57 -16.33
N HIS A 363 20.05 25.03 -15.08
CA HIS A 363 20.96 26.07 -14.60
C HIS A 363 22.32 25.57 -14.09
N SER A 364 22.46 24.28 -13.79
CA SER A 364 23.68 23.66 -13.28
C SER A 364 24.51 23.13 -14.45
N THR A 365 25.68 23.72 -14.70
CA THR A 365 26.56 23.27 -15.80
C THR A 365 27.09 21.86 -15.56
N ARG A 366 27.39 21.51 -14.31
CA ARG A 366 27.88 20.18 -13.92
C ARG A 366 26.81 19.10 -14.13
N ASP A 367 25.63 19.29 -13.53
CA ASP A 367 24.58 18.26 -13.59
C ASP A 367 23.97 18.14 -15.00
N LEU A 368 24.02 19.20 -15.80
CA LEU A 368 23.60 19.17 -17.20
C LEU A 368 24.63 18.47 -18.10
N ALA A 369 25.92 18.46 -17.72
CA ALA A 369 26.96 17.70 -18.43
C ALA A 369 26.76 16.18 -18.29
N ASP A 370 26.25 15.75 -17.14
CA ASP A 370 25.96 14.34 -16.84
C ASP A 370 24.68 13.84 -17.54
N ASN A 371 23.95 14.72 -18.24
CA ASN A 371 22.71 14.34 -18.91
C ASN A 371 22.98 13.64 -20.27
N PRO A 372 22.41 12.44 -20.53
CA PRO A 372 22.63 11.71 -21.78
C PRO A 372 22.23 12.47 -23.05
N LEU A 373 21.35 13.47 -22.94
CA LEU A 373 20.92 14.30 -24.06
C LEU A 373 22.07 15.14 -24.65
N ILE A 374 23.20 15.30 -23.96
CA ILE A 374 24.37 16.05 -24.47
C ILE A 374 25.01 15.39 -25.71
N GLY A 375 24.75 14.11 -25.93
CA GLY A 375 25.22 13.35 -27.10
C GLY A 375 24.27 13.37 -28.30
N MET A 376 23.20 14.17 -28.26
CA MET A 376 22.29 14.32 -29.39
C MET A 376 23.02 14.95 -30.59
N ARG A 377 22.78 14.42 -31.80
CA ARG A 377 23.36 14.90 -33.06
C ARG A 377 22.92 16.31 -33.41
N CYS A 378 21.73 16.71 -32.98
CA CYS A 378 21.23 18.08 -33.19
C CYS A 378 21.96 19.14 -32.34
N ILE A 379 22.86 18.74 -31.43
CA ILE A 379 23.66 19.66 -30.62
C ILE A 379 25.01 19.91 -31.29
N ALA A 380 25.31 21.18 -31.59
CA ALA A 380 26.51 21.57 -32.33
C ALA A 380 27.82 21.14 -31.65
N ALA A 381 27.85 21.10 -30.31
CA ALA A 381 28.95 20.57 -29.52
C ALA A 381 28.38 19.94 -28.25
N SER A 382 28.89 18.77 -27.85
CA SER A 382 28.51 18.08 -26.60
C SER A 382 28.95 18.85 -25.35
N THR A 383 28.40 20.04 -25.18
CA THR A 383 28.64 20.98 -24.09
C THR A 383 27.31 21.30 -23.40
N PRO A 384 27.32 21.51 -22.08
CA PRO A 384 26.11 21.87 -21.34
C PRO A 384 25.47 23.17 -21.85
N GLY A 385 26.27 24.09 -22.38
CA GLY A 385 25.81 25.35 -22.94
C GLY A 385 24.95 25.17 -24.18
N GLU A 386 25.39 24.33 -25.12
CA GLU A 386 24.62 24.03 -26.33
C GLU A 386 23.37 23.21 -26.01
N LEU A 387 23.45 22.21 -25.12
CA LEU A 387 22.26 21.47 -24.67
C LEU A 387 21.20 22.41 -24.06
N ARG A 388 21.63 23.33 -23.19
CA ARG A 388 20.74 24.35 -22.61
C ARG A 388 20.09 25.18 -23.70
N LYS A 389 20.88 25.71 -24.64
CA LYS A 389 20.42 26.55 -25.74
C LYS A 389 19.39 25.83 -26.61
N THR A 390 19.62 24.55 -26.92
CA THR A 390 18.66 23.73 -27.68
C THR A 390 17.35 23.52 -26.93
N ILE A 391 17.39 23.27 -25.62
CA ILE A 391 16.18 23.14 -24.79
C ILE A 391 15.43 24.47 -24.72
N GLU A 392 16.12 25.59 -24.53
CA GLU A 392 15.53 26.94 -24.52
C GLU A 392 14.88 27.27 -25.87
N ALA A 393 15.53 26.94 -26.98
CA ALA A 393 14.97 27.12 -28.32
C ALA A 393 13.72 26.24 -28.56
N ALA A 394 13.69 25.01 -28.04
CA ALA A 394 12.51 24.15 -28.12
C ALA A 394 11.33 24.71 -27.28
N ILE A 395 11.61 25.30 -26.12
CA ILE A 395 10.59 25.99 -25.31
C ILE A 395 10.08 27.25 -26.03
N GLU A 396 10.96 28.04 -26.64
CA GLU A 396 10.56 29.24 -27.39
C GLU A 396 9.70 28.86 -28.60
N HIS A 397 10.06 27.81 -29.32
CA HIS A 397 9.25 27.28 -30.42
C HIS A 397 7.82 26.93 -29.98
N LEU A 398 7.66 26.34 -28.78
CA LEU A 398 6.33 26.11 -28.23
C LEU A 398 5.61 27.41 -27.89
N ARG A 399 6.30 28.41 -27.34
CA ARG A 399 5.73 29.72 -26.98
C ARG A 399 5.20 30.48 -28.19
N GLU A 400 5.87 30.34 -29.34
CA GLU A 400 5.50 31.00 -30.60
C GLU A 400 4.44 30.22 -31.41
N SER A 401 4.01 29.05 -30.93
CA SER A 401 3.01 28.22 -31.62
C SER A 401 1.68 28.96 -31.78
N GLN A 402 1.06 28.82 -32.96
CA GLN A 402 -0.29 29.34 -33.24
C GLN A 402 -1.36 28.59 -32.43
N PHE A 403 -1.06 27.36 -31.98
CA PHE A 403 -1.94 26.62 -31.10
C PHE A 403 -1.81 27.17 -29.68
N GLN A 404 -2.90 27.80 -29.21
CA GLN A 404 -2.99 28.33 -27.84
C GLN A 404 -2.61 27.29 -26.77
N GLN A 405 -2.81 26.00 -27.08
CA GLN A 405 -2.43 24.93 -26.18
C GLN A 405 -0.90 24.80 -25.99
N ASP A 406 -0.15 24.87 -27.08
CA ASP A 406 1.31 24.78 -27.09
C ASP A 406 1.94 26.07 -26.58
N ALA A 407 1.44 27.23 -27.02
CA ALA A 407 1.91 28.56 -26.61
C ALA A 407 1.91 28.72 -25.08
N GLN A 408 0.78 28.40 -24.44
CA GLN A 408 0.63 28.51 -23.00
C GLN A 408 1.41 27.40 -22.26
N ALA A 409 1.67 26.24 -22.87
CA ALA A 409 2.56 25.23 -22.29
C ALA A 409 4.02 25.70 -22.30
N GLY A 410 4.50 26.23 -23.42
CA GLY A 410 5.81 26.87 -23.53
C GLY A 410 5.99 28.01 -22.54
N GLN A 411 4.95 28.84 -22.37
CA GLN A 411 4.98 29.95 -21.39
C GLN A 411 5.14 29.44 -19.95
N ILE A 412 4.47 28.34 -19.59
CA ILE A 412 4.62 27.72 -18.26
C ILE A 412 6.05 27.20 -18.05
N LEU A 413 6.63 26.52 -19.05
CA LEU A 413 7.98 25.97 -18.98
C LEU A 413 9.04 27.07 -18.88
N ASP A 414 8.91 28.14 -19.67
CA ASP A 414 9.79 29.31 -19.62
C ASP A 414 9.76 29.99 -18.24
N LEU A 415 8.58 30.29 -17.72
CA LEU A 415 8.44 30.96 -16.42
C LEU A 415 9.01 30.10 -15.27
N TYR A 416 8.79 28.78 -15.31
CA TYR A 416 9.20 27.89 -14.23
C TYR A 416 10.66 27.45 -14.32
N TYR A 417 11.14 27.04 -15.49
CA TYR A 417 12.46 26.44 -15.64
C TYR A 417 13.53 27.40 -16.11
N VAL A 418 13.21 28.31 -17.04
CA VAL A 418 14.18 29.25 -17.65
C VAL A 418 14.31 30.50 -16.77
N ARG A 419 13.20 31.22 -16.55
CA ARG A 419 13.19 32.47 -15.78
C ARG A 419 13.14 32.27 -14.26
N ARG A 420 12.79 31.06 -13.79
CA ARG A 420 12.66 30.67 -12.37
C ARG A 420 11.98 31.74 -11.50
N ILE A 421 10.81 32.24 -11.93
CA ILE A 421 10.11 33.35 -11.23
C ILE A 421 9.55 32.99 -9.83
N GLY A 422 9.73 31.75 -9.39
CA GLY A 422 9.26 31.23 -8.10
C GLY A 422 8.79 29.78 -8.19
N GLY A 423 8.15 29.30 -7.12
CA GLY A 423 7.55 27.96 -7.09
C GLY A 423 6.30 27.85 -7.97
N HIS A 424 5.73 26.63 -8.05
CA HIS A 424 4.53 26.35 -8.84
C HIS A 424 3.37 27.34 -8.60
N TYR A 425 3.18 27.81 -7.36
CA TYR A 425 2.13 28.78 -7.01
C TYR A 425 2.30 30.16 -7.68
N ALA A 426 3.53 30.64 -7.80
CA ALA A 426 3.82 31.92 -8.45
C ALA A 426 3.49 31.85 -9.95
N VAL A 427 3.87 30.74 -10.60
CA VAL A 427 3.61 30.51 -12.01
C VAL A 427 2.12 30.29 -12.28
N THR A 428 1.41 29.51 -11.45
CA THR A 428 -0.05 29.30 -11.61
C THR A 428 -0.81 30.61 -11.56
N THR A 429 -0.46 31.50 -10.62
CA THR A 429 -1.13 32.79 -10.44
C THR A 429 -0.88 33.71 -11.64
N ARG A 430 0.35 33.69 -12.18
CA ARG A 430 0.73 34.52 -13.32
C ARG A 430 0.08 34.09 -14.64
N VAL A 431 -0.12 32.79 -14.83
CA VAL A 431 -0.74 32.22 -16.04
C VAL A 431 -2.28 32.19 -15.93
N GLY A 432 -2.85 32.42 -14.74
CA GLY A 432 -4.30 32.50 -14.53
C GLY A 432 -5.02 31.16 -14.67
N LEU A 433 -4.33 30.04 -14.43
CA LEU A 433 -4.89 28.69 -14.55
C LEU A 433 -5.24 28.08 -13.19
N SER A 434 -6.24 27.20 -13.18
CA SER A 434 -6.47 26.32 -12.03
C SER A 434 -5.28 25.39 -11.82
N ARG A 435 -5.07 24.94 -10.57
CA ARG A 435 -3.92 24.08 -10.21
C ARG A 435 -3.87 22.78 -11.03
N ALA A 436 -5.01 22.16 -11.29
CA ALA A 436 -5.09 20.95 -12.10
C ALA A 436 -4.76 21.23 -13.58
N ALA A 437 -5.31 22.31 -14.15
CA ALA A 437 -5.02 22.72 -15.52
C ALA A 437 -3.54 23.06 -15.71
N TYR A 438 -2.92 23.71 -14.73
CA TYR A 438 -1.49 24.01 -14.72
C TYR A 438 -0.60 22.76 -14.79
N PHE A 439 -0.81 21.77 -13.91
CA PHE A 439 0.02 20.57 -13.92
C PHE A 439 -0.18 19.75 -15.20
N ASN A 440 -1.43 19.64 -15.67
CA ASN A 440 -1.72 18.98 -16.95
C ASN A 440 -1.01 19.69 -18.11
N ARG A 441 -1.02 21.03 -18.13
CA ARG A 441 -0.39 21.81 -19.20
C ARG A 441 1.14 21.79 -19.12
N ARG A 442 1.73 21.76 -17.92
CA ARG A 442 3.17 21.52 -17.73
C ARG A 442 3.58 20.15 -18.28
N SER A 443 2.89 19.07 -17.88
CA SER A 443 3.19 17.71 -18.35
C SER A 443 2.96 17.53 -19.85
N TYR A 444 1.98 18.25 -20.41
CA TYR A 444 1.80 18.35 -21.86
C TYR A 444 2.98 19.05 -22.53
N GLY A 445 3.42 20.20 -22.00
CA GLY A 445 4.57 20.93 -22.53
C GLY A 445 5.85 20.11 -22.55
N VAL A 446 6.16 19.35 -21.49
CA VAL A 446 7.36 18.49 -21.46
C VAL A 446 7.32 17.45 -22.59
N ARG A 447 6.16 16.84 -22.85
CA ARG A 447 6.00 15.89 -23.96
C ARG A 447 6.21 16.56 -25.32
N ARG A 448 5.71 17.78 -25.50
CA ARG A 448 5.95 18.54 -26.73
C ARG A 448 7.40 18.96 -26.93
N VAL A 449 8.13 19.25 -25.86
CA VAL A 449 9.58 19.47 -25.94
C VAL A 449 10.30 18.19 -26.37
N VAL A 450 9.89 17.01 -25.84
CA VAL A 450 10.42 15.72 -26.29
C VAL A 450 10.18 15.51 -27.78
N ASP A 451 8.94 15.71 -28.25
CA ASP A 451 8.59 15.57 -29.67
C ASP A 451 9.47 16.48 -30.53
N ARG A 452 9.64 17.74 -30.12
CA ARG A 452 10.46 18.71 -30.85
C ARG A 452 11.95 18.34 -30.88
N LEU A 453 12.49 17.84 -29.77
CA LEU A 453 13.88 17.38 -29.71
C LEU A 453 14.10 16.14 -30.58
N ARG A 454 13.10 15.24 -30.67
CA ARG A 454 13.14 14.10 -31.60
C ARG A 454 13.13 14.53 -33.06
N GLU A 455 12.25 15.48 -33.43
CA GLU A 455 12.24 16.05 -34.78
C GLU A 455 13.59 16.68 -35.15
N LEU A 456 14.21 17.41 -34.21
CA LEU A 456 15.53 18.00 -34.42
C LEU A 456 16.61 16.93 -34.61
N GLU A 457 16.57 15.87 -33.81
CA GLU A 457 17.50 14.74 -33.90
C GLU A 457 17.33 13.95 -35.21
N GLU A 458 16.10 13.74 -35.67
CA GLU A 458 15.79 13.10 -36.96
C GLU A 458 16.23 13.96 -38.15
N SER A 459 16.13 15.29 -38.02
CA SER A 459 16.57 16.24 -39.05
C SER A 459 18.09 16.45 -39.11
N ALA A 460 18.81 16.03 -38.07
CA ALA A 460 20.27 16.11 -38.02
C ALA A 460 20.87 15.01 -38.91
N THR A 461 21.44 15.41 -40.04
CA THR A 461 22.09 14.52 -41.01
C THR A 461 23.11 13.61 -40.32
N PRO A 462 23.19 12.31 -40.66
CA PRO A 462 24.29 11.47 -40.18
C PRO A 462 25.62 12.07 -40.65
N ALA A 463 26.50 12.34 -39.69
CA ALA A 463 27.89 12.69 -39.95
C ALA A 463 28.69 11.45 -40.40
#